data_AF-A0A8B4CVT6-F1
#
_entry.id   AF-A0A8B4CVT6-F1
#
_cell.length_a   1.000
_cell.length_b   1.000
_cell.length_c   1.000
_cell.angle_alpha   90.00
_cell.angle_beta   90.00
_cell.angle_gamma   90.00
#
_symmetry.space_group_name_H-M   'P 1'
#
loop_
_entity.id
_entity.type
_entity.pdbx_description
1 polymer ?
#
loop_
_entity_poly.entity_id
_entity_poly.type
_entity_poly.pdbx_seq_one_letter_code
_entity_poly.pdbx_strand_id
1 'polypeptide(L)'
;MHRIDTLTAVKDKFGPGKNGFTDGNLRTGRLATWLNSAMWNAIQEEICGVIEKAGIELNKEEHDQLYKAILLLVGGAINEEALLIKNNLSDVEDRDEAVENLGLKPTVDKAKNAVQRDGDTMTGELKIRGVNALRIFNEAFGLIFRRSEECLHLIPTSEGQGENGDIGPLRPFTINLRTGEISMSHKVSVGGGSQVNGALGIGVQNALGGNSIVLGDNDTGFKQNGDGLLDVYANSVHVLRFQSGSIQSNKAVNVTGRVTPSDYGNFDARYQQRNGGVQDVRYGYEMYYPPGSNTVSWTFRSPSGHGLSGISISDTGRNSADNVNGVYYRPLQKLINGTWYNVASI
;
A
#
# COMPACT_ATOMS: atom_id res chain seq x y z
N MET A 1 68.87 -57.08 34.26
CA MET A 1 69.48 -58.38 33.92
C MET A 1 70.99 -58.24 33.64
N HIS A 2 71.83 -59.21 34.03
CA HIS A 2 73.29 -59.21 33.74
C HIS A 2 73.71 -60.41 32.87
N ARG A 3 74.96 -60.43 32.39
CA ARG A 3 75.53 -61.58 31.65
C ARG A 3 76.07 -62.63 32.61
N ILE A 4 76.10 -63.91 32.20
CA ILE A 4 76.61 -64.99 33.05
C ILE A 4 78.10 -64.84 33.31
N ASP A 5 78.50 -64.90 34.58
CA ASP A 5 79.82 -64.51 35.07
C ASP A 5 80.46 -65.55 35.99
N THR A 6 79.87 -66.75 36.06
CA THR A 6 80.45 -67.90 36.78
C THR A 6 81.77 -68.36 36.15
N LEU A 7 82.62 -69.05 36.91
CA LEU A 7 83.91 -69.58 36.44
C LEU A 7 83.82 -70.53 35.23
N THR A 8 82.67 -71.17 35.02
CA THR A 8 82.40 -72.07 33.88
C THR A 8 81.62 -71.39 32.75
N ALA A 9 81.42 -70.06 32.83
CA ALA A 9 80.89 -69.27 31.73
C ALA A 9 81.89 -69.26 30.58
N VAL A 10 81.40 -69.35 29.35
CA VAL A 10 82.26 -69.23 28.17
C VAL A 10 82.55 -67.76 27.95
N LYS A 11 83.80 -67.37 28.21
CA LYS A 11 84.26 -66.01 27.98
C LYS A 11 84.04 -65.60 26.53
N ASP A 12 83.46 -64.42 26.32
CA ASP A 12 83.28 -63.79 25.00
C ASP A 12 82.51 -64.62 23.95
N LYS A 13 81.65 -65.56 24.38
CA LYS A 13 80.87 -66.44 23.47
C LYS A 13 80.10 -65.67 22.38
N PHE A 14 79.64 -64.45 22.68
CA PHE A 14 78.89 -63.61 21.75
C PHE A 14 79.65 -62.30 21.39
N GLY A 15 80.96 -62.27 21.57
CA GLY A 15 81.83 -61.10 21.34
C GLY A 15 82.48 -60.57 22.63
N PRO A 16 83.44 -59.62 22.54
CA PRO A 16 84.18 -59.12 23.70
C PRO A 16 83.27 -58.62 24.82
N GLY A 17 83.49 -59.13 26.04
CA GLY A 17 82.70 -58.86 27.25
C GLY A 17 81.36 -59.60 27.33
N LYS A 18 81.00 -60.43 26.34
CA LYS A 18 79.68 -61.08 26.24
C LYS A 18 79.78 -62.57 26.51
N ASN A 19 79.99 -62.91 27.77
CA ASN A 19 80.01 -64.28 28.25
C ASN A 19 78.66 -64.99 28.00
N GLY A 20 78.70 -66.30 27.77
CA GLY A 20 77.51 -67.09 27.46
C GLY A 20 77.51 -68.50 28.05
N PHE A 21 76.31 -69.08 28.08
CA PHE A 21 76.07 -70.45 28.57
C PHE A 21 76.59 -71.50 27.61
N THR A 22 77.05 -72.64 28.12
CA THR A 22 77.40 -73.83 27.33
C THR A 22 76.95 -75.09 28.03
N ASP A 23 76.61 -76.10 27.23
CA ASP A 23 76.36 -77.45 27.73
C ASP A 23 77.66 -78.09 28.19
N GLY A 24 77.53 -79.02 29.14
CA GLY A 24 78.64 -79.85 29.58
C GLY A 24 78.95 -80.93 28.55
N ASN A 25 80.22 -81.30 28.43
CA ASN A 25 80.67 -82.40 27.60
C ASN A 25 81.65 -83.27 28.38
N LEU A 26 81.14 -84.41 28.87
CA LEU A 26 81.89 -85.39 29.66
C LEU A 26 83.11 -85.95 28.92
N ARG A 27 83.05 -86.03 27.58
CA ARG A 27 84.12 -86.61 26.76
C ARG A 27 85.31 -85.67 26.60
N THR A 28 85.10 -84.36 26.72
CA THR A 28 86.17 -83.35 26.63
C THR A 28 86.50 -82.71 27.98
N GLY A 29 85.95 -83.23 29.08
CA GLY A 29 86.11 -82.66 30.42
C GLY A 29 85.51 -81.27 30.61
N ARG A 30 84.66 -80.80 29.68
CA ARG A 30 84.08 -79.46 29.71
C ARG A 30 82.87 -79.45 30.63
N LEU A 31 82.92 -78.64 31.69
CA LEU A 31 81.79 -78.44 32.58
C LEU A 31 80.68 -77.63 31.88
N ALA A 32 79.43 -77.93 32.20
CA ALA A 32 78.31 -77.08 31.85
C ALA A 32 78.45 -75.72 32.56
N THR A 33 77.97 -74.65 31.94
CA THR A 33 77.94 -73.34 32.62
C THR A 33 77.12 -73.44 33.89
N TRP A 34 77.73 -73.05 34.99
CA TRP A 34 77.09 -73.04 36.29
C TRP A 34 76.06 -71.93 36.33
N LEU A 35 74.95 -72.22 36.98
CA LEU A 35 73.94 -71.24 37.29
C LEU A 35 74.29 -70.63 38.65
N ASN A 36 74.22 -69.32 38.77
CA ASN A 36 74.40 -68.62 40.05
C ASN A 36 73.10 -67.95 40.49
N SER A 37 73.00 -67.70 41.80
CA SER A 37 71.85 -67.03 42.40
C SER A 37 71.66 -65.62 41.86
N ALA A 38 72.74 -64.89 41.58
CA ALA A 38 72.66 -63.54 41.02
C ALA A 38 71.87 -63.48 39.70
N MET A 39 72.11 -64.42 38.78
CA MET A 39 71.39 -64.50 37.51
C MET A 39 69.93 -64.90 37.70
N TRP A 40 69.66 -65.91 38.53
CA TRP A 40 68.28 -66.38 38.77
C TRP A 40 67.44 -65.34 39.51
N ASN A 41 68.02 -64.65 40.49
CA ASN A 41 67.39 -63.52 41.15
C ASN A 41 67.12 -62.41 40.13
N ALA A 42 68.07 -62.08 39.26
CA ALA A 42 67.84 -61.06 38.24
C ALA A 42 66.71 -61.43 37.26
N ILE A 43 66.59 -62.69 36.84
CA ILE A 43 65.46 -63.14 35.99
C ILE A 43 64.14 -63.06 36.77
N GLN A 44 64.14 -63.52 38.02
CA GLN A 44 62.96 -63.46 38.89
C GLN A 44 62.51 -62.00 39.07
N GLU A 45 63.40 -61.10 39.46
CA GLU A 45 63.08 -59.69 39.71
C GLU A 45 62.63 -58.94 38.44
N GLU A 46 63.13 -59.28 37.25
CA GLU A 46 62.64 -58.68 36.00
C GLU A 46 61.22 -59.14 35.67
N ILE A 47 60.85 -60.39 35.99
CA ILE A 47 59.50 -60.92 35.79
C ILE A 47 58.56 -60.39 36.89
N CYS A 48 58.96 -60.51 38.16
CA CYS A 48 58.23 -60.02 39.32
C CYS A 48 58.02 -58.52 39.24
N GLY A 49 59.03 -57.76 38.84
CA GLY A 49 58.93 -56.30 38.70
C GLY A 49 57.90 -55.86 37.65
N VAL A 50 57.66 -56.64 36.59
CA VAL A 50 56.57 -56.36 35.64
C VAL A 50 55.21 -56.63 36.28
N ILE A 51 55.09 -57.71 37.05
CA ILE A 51 53.85 -58.12 37.74
C ILE A 51 53.47 -57.10 38.82
N GLU A 52 54.43 -56.71 39.65
CA GLU A 52 54.24 -55.74 40.72
C GLU A 52 53.95 -54.34 40.17
N LYS A 53 54.61 -53.91 39.09
CA LYS A 53 54.28 -52.65 38.41
C LYS A 53 52.87 -52.62 37.84
N ALA A 54 52.32 -53.77 37.46
CA ALA A 54 50.91 -53.89 37.06
C ALA A 54 49.94 -53.89 38.26
N GLY A 55 50.44 -53.79 39.49
CA GLY A 55 49.64 -53.81 40.72
C GLY A 55 49.16 -55.20 41.14
N ILE A 56 49.73 -56.27 40.57
CA ILE A 56 49.37 -57.66 40.91
C ILE A 56 50.30 -58.16 42.04
N GLU A 57 49.72 -58.78 43.06
CA GLU A 57 50.46 -59.44 44.14
C GLU A 57 51.08 -60.77 43.66
N LEU A 58 52.36 -61.02 43.99
CA LEU A 58 53.05 -62.25 43.58
C LEU A 58 52.46 -63.48 44.27
N ASN A 59 52.11 -64.50 43.47
CA ASN A 59 51.48 -65.72 43.95
C ASN A 59 52.14 -66.95 43.33
N LYS A 60 52.89 -67.70 44.15
CA LYS A 60 53.60 -68.90 43.71
C LYS A 60 52.71 -70.01 43.12
N GLU A 61 51.40 -70.00 43.42
CA GLU A 61 50.43 -70.97 42.91
C GLU A 61 49.84 -70.54 41.55
N GLU A 62 50.18 -69.35 41.04
CA GLU A 62 49.65 -68.78 39.82
C GLU A 62 50.73 -68.69 38.73
N HIS A 63 50.48 -69.29 37.57
CA HIS A 63 51.48 -69.45 36.50
C HIS A 63 51.21 -68.61 35.24
N ASP A 64 50.27 -67.66 35.32
CA ASP A 64 49.93 -66.72 34.24
C ASP A 64 50.04 -65.24 34.67
N GLN A 65 50.67 -64.96 35.82
CA GLN A 65 50.79 -63.60 36.38
C GLN A 65 51.48 -62.61 35.43
N LEU A 66 52.56 -63.03 34.76
CA LEU A 66 53.25 -62.19 33.77
C LEU A 66 52.33 -61.86 32.58
N TYR A 67 51.50 -62.81 32.14
CA TYR A 67 50.55 -62.59 31.05
C TYR A 67 49.46 -61.59 31.47
N LYS A 68 48.88 -61.75 32.66
CA LYS A 68 47.90 -60.81 33.25
C LYS A 68 48.49 -59.41 33.43
N ALA A 69 49.73 -59.33 33.90
CA ALA A 69 50.44 -58.06 34.07
C ALA A 69 50.63 -57.33 32.74
N ILE A 70 51.04 -58.05 31.69
CA ILE A 70 51.16 -57.49 30.34
C ILE A 70 49.79 -57.00 29.83
N LEU A 71 48.72 -57.77 29.99
CA LEU A 71 47.38 -57.36 29.59
C LEU A 71 46.91 -56.09 30.31
N LEU A 72 47.17 -55.96 31.61
CA LEU A 72 46.80 -54.78 32.38
C LEU A 72 47.62 -53.55 32.00
N LEU A 73 48.95 -53.70 31.90
CA LEU A 73 49.83 -52.59 31.55
C LEU A 73 49.57 -52.09 30.12
N VAL A 74 49.39 -53.01 29.17
CA VAL A 74 49.09 -52.67 27.77
C VAL A 74 47.65 -52.18 27.63
N GLY A 75 46.69 -52.84 28.25
CA GLY A 75 45.27 -52.46 28.19
C GLY A 75 44.98 -51.12 28.87
N GLY A 76 45.64 -50.83 30.00
CA GLY A 76 45.57 -49.54 30.69
C GLY A 76 46.10 -48.40 29.83
N ALA A 77 47.30 -48.56 29.28
CA ALA A 77 47.90 -47.56 28.38
C ALA A 77 47.06 -47.31 27.12
N ILE A 78 46.51 -48.36 26.50
CA ILE A 78 45.63 -48.21 25.32
C ILE A 78 44.35 -47.46 25.67
N ASN A 79 43.75 -47.72 26.84
CA ASN A 79 42.51 -47.06 27.24
C ASN A 79 42.69 -45.57 27.59
N GLU A 80 43.91 -45.13 27.92
CA GLU A 80 44.23 -43.74 28.21
C GLU A 80 44.60 -42.94 26.95
N GLU A 81 45.20 -43.57 25.94
CA GLU A 81 45.74 -42.87 24.76
C GLU A 81 44.95 -43.09 23.45
N ALA A 82 43.95 -43.98 23.44
CA ALA A 82 43.20 -44.32 22.23
C ALA A 82 41.68 -44.24 22.41
N LEU A 83 40.99 -43.93 21.30
CA LEU A 83 39.54 -44.02 21.22
C LEU A 83 39.10 -45.49 21.15
N LEU A 84 38.18 -45.88 22.05
CA LEU A 84 37.68 -47.26 22.10
C LEU A 84 36.39 -47.38 21.30
N ILE A 85 36.34 -48.35 20.38
CA ILE A 85 35.17 -48.60 19.52
C ILE A 85 33.88 -48.74 20.35
N LYS A 86 33.94 -49.40 21.51
CA LYS A 86 32.80 -49.61 22.41
C LYS A 86 32.16 -48.32 22.94
N ASN A 87 32.92 -47.22 22.97
CA ASN A 87 32.48 -45.94 23.50
C ASN A 87 31.78 -45.08 22.44
N ASN A 88 31.87 -45.44 21.15
CA ASN A 88 31.28 -44.69 20.05
C ASN A 88 31.58 -43.19 20.14
N LEU A 89 32.86 -42.85 20.34
CA LEU A 89 33.38 -41.48 20.42
C LEU A 89 32.92 -40.67 21.65
N SER A 90 32.25 -41.29 22.64
CA SER A 90 31.93 -40.59 23.89
C SER A 90 33.18 -40.20 24.70
N ASP A 91 34.30 -40.86 24.41
CA ASP A 91 35.65 -40.69 24.96
C ASP A 91 36.53 -39.68 24.20
N VAL A 92 35.97 -38.98 23.21
CA VAL A 92 36.62 -37.80 22.62
C VAL A 92 36.63 -36.67 23.64
N GLU A 93 37.84 -36.19 23.98
CA GLU A 93 38.05 -35.12 24.97
C GLU A 93 37.55 -33.77 24.44
N ASP A 94 38.04 -33.32 23.28
CA ASP A 94 37.60 -32.08 22.62
C ASP A 94 36.77 -32.40 21.37
N ARG A 95 35.45 -32.30 21.52
CA ARG A 95 34.50 -32.58 20.45
C ARG A 95 34.50 -31.48 19.38
N ASP A 96 34.80 -30.24 19.74
CA ASP A 96 34.80 -29.13 18.80
C ASP A 96 36.05 -29.20 17.90
N GLU A 97 37.21 -29.49 18.48
CA GLU A 97 38.45 -29.74 17.76
C GLU A 97 38.36 -31.02 16.91
N ALA A 98 37.68 -32.07 17.40
CA ALA A 98 37.43 -33.26 16.58
C ALA A 98 36.54 -32.94 15.36
N VAL A 99 35.50 -32.11 15.53
CA VAL A 99 34.65 -31.63 14.42
C VAL A 99 35.46 -30.77 13.43
N GLU A 100 36.41 -29.96 13.91
CA GLU A 100 37.32 -29.17 13.08
C GLU A 100 38.29 -30.04 12.28
N ASN A 101 38.94 -31.02 12.92
CA ASN A 101 39.85 -31.96 12.27
C ASN A 101 39.15 -32.88 11.26
N LEU A 102 37.87 -33.18 11.47
CA LEU A 102 37.03 -33.86 10.47
C LEU A 102 36.61 -32.93 9.30
N GLY A 103 36.95 -31.65 9.35
CA GLY A 103 36.60 -30.66 8.33
C GLY A 103 35.12 -30.27 8.35
N LEU A 104 34.40 -30.53 9.44
CA LEU A 104 32.94 -30.33 9.54
C LEU A 104 32.56 -28.95 10.08
N LYS A 105 33.53 -28.18 10.59
CA LYS A 105 33.30 -26.84 11.14
C LYS A 105 32.53 -25.91 10.17
N PRO A 106 32.86 -25.83 8.86
CA PRO A 106 32.08 -25.03 7.90
C PRO A 106 30.61 -25.48 7.75
N THR A 107 30.33 -26.77 7.92
CA THR A 107 28.97 -27.32 7.83
C THR A 107 28.15 -26.96 9.06
N VAL A 108 28.73 -27.08 10.25
CA VAL A 108 28.09 -26.68 11.52
C VAL A 108 27.76 -25.19 11.50
N ASP A 109 28.71 -24.36 11.09
CA ASP A 109 28.50 -22.90 11.03
C ASP A 109 27.44 -22.52 9.99
N LYS A 110 27.40 -23.19 8.82
CA LYS A 110 26.33 -22.98 7.83
C LYS A 110 24.96 -23.40 8.35
N ALA A 111 24.87 -24.55 9.01
CA ALA A 111 23.61 -25.06 9.54
C ALA A 111 23.06 -24.15 10.65
N LYS A 112 23.93 -23.66 11.53
CA LYS A 112 23.57 -22.73 12.62
C LYS A 112 23.03 -21.39 12.10
N ASN A 113 23.48 -20.95 10.93
CA ASN A 113 23.08 -19.69 10.30
C ASN A 113 22.10 -19.86 9.12
N ALA A 114 21.59 -21.08 8.90
CA ALA A 114 20.64 -21.35 7.84
C ALA A 114 19.23 -20.89 8.23
N VAL A 115 18.45 -20.46 7.24
CA VAL A 115 17.03 -20.13 7.44
C VAL A 115 16.24 -21.40 7.78
N GLN A 116 15.46 -21.37 8.85
CA GLN A 116 14.66 -22.51 9.31
C GLN A 116 13.29 -22.64 8.60
N ARG A 117 12.72 -23.85 8.61
CA ARG A 117 11.47 -24.18 7.90
C ARG A 117 10.20 -23.72 8.62
N ASP A 118 10.27 -23.60 9.94
CA ASP A 118 9.19 -23.20 10.84
C ASP A 118 9.13 -21.67 11.07
N GLY A 119 10.03 -20.93 10.43
CA GLY A 119 10.11 -19.47 10.49
C GLY A 119 11.45 -19.00 11.03
N ASP A 120 11.90 -17.83 10.59
CA ASP A 120 13.20 -17.29 10.98
C ASP A 120 13.22 -15.76 10.90
N THR A 121 14.25 -15.14 11.49
CA THR A 121 14.56 -13.72 11.34
C THR A 121 15.92 -13.57 10.66
N MET A 122 15.94 -12.96 9.47
CA MET A 122 17.19 -12.66 8.77
C MET A 122 17.79 -11.33 9.25
N THR A 123 19.11 -11.25 9.39
CA THR A 123 19.83 -10.01 9.75
C THR A 123 20.22 -9.16 8.54
N GLY A 124 20.08 -9.70 7.31
CA GLY A 124 20.36 -9.01 6.04
C GLY A 124 19.14 -8.94 5.13
N GLU A 125 19.27 -8.23 4.01
CA GLU A 125 18.21 -8.08 3.00
C GLU A 125 17.92 -9.38 2.25
N LEU A 126 16.64 -9.73 2.09
CA LEU A 126 16.21 -10.77 1.15
C LEU A 126 16.13 -10.20 -0.27
N LYS A 127 17.02 -10.66 -1.15
CA LYS A 127 17.09 -10.22 -2.56
C LYS A 127 16.61 -11.32 -3.49
N ILE A 128 15.59 -11.01 -4.30
CA ILE A 128 14.95 -11.99 -5.19
C ILE A 128 15.08 -11.51 -6.64
N ARG A 129 15.76 -12.30 -7.48
CA ARG A 129 15.90 -12.01 -8.93
C ARG A 129 14.72 -12.53 -9.76
N GLY A 130 13.97 -13.48 -9.22
CA GLY A 130 12.83 -14.10 -9.89
C GLY A 130 11.71 -13.11 -10.19
N VAL A 131 10.99 -13.35 -11.28
CA VAL A 131 9.88 -12.50 -11.74
C VAL A 131 8.71 -12.59 -10.75
N ASN A 132 8.25 -13.80 -10.44
CA ASN A 132 7.32 -14.06 -9.33
C ASN A 132 8.15 -14.15 -8.05
N ALA A 133 8.31 -13.03 -7.34
CA ALA A 133 9.33 -12.90 -6.32
C ALA A 133 8.90 -13.48 -4.95
N LEU A 134 7.73 -13.05 -4.46
CA LEU A 134 7.18 -13.49 -3.18
C LEU A 134 5.72 -13.91 -3.35
N ARG A 135 5.31 -14.96 -2.63
CA ARG A 135 3.92 -15.42 -2.57
C ARG A 135 3.45 -15.47 -1.13
N ILE A 136 2.26 -14.94 -0.89
CA ILE A 136 1.51 -15.13 0.36
C ILE A 136 0.22 -15.87 -0.02
N PHE A 137 -0.07 -17.02 0.59
CA PHE A 137 -1.14 -17.88 0.11
C PHE A 137 -1.86 -18.65 1.22
N ASN A 138 -3.04 -19.14 0.89
CA ASN A 138 -3.72 -20.25 1.54
C ASN A 138 -4.14 -21.29 0.49
N GLU A 139 -5.04 -22.20 0.82
CA GLU A 139 -5.54 -23.22 -0.11
C GLU A 139 -6.24 -22.60 -1.35
N ALA A 140 -7.08 -21.58 -1.13
CA ALA A 140 -7.90 -21.01 -2.19
C ALA A 140 -7.14 -20.00 -3.06
N PHE A 141 -6.38 -19.09 -2.46
CA PHE A 141 -5.78 -17.96 -3.17
C PHE A 141 -4.34 -17.71 -2.73
N GLY A 142 -3.52 -17.29 -3.69
CA GLY A 142 -2.20 -16.74 -3.49
C GLY A 142 -2.17 -15.31 -4.01
N LEU A 143 -1.42 -14.44 -3.34
CA LEU A 143 -1.03 -13.13 -3.83
C LEU A 143 0.46 -13.17 -4.17
N ILE A 144 0.78 -12.89 -5.42
CA ILE A 144 2.14 -12.91 -5.95
C ILE A 144 2.63 -11.47 -6.13
N PHE A 145 3.74 -11.14 -5.48
CA PHE A 145 4.51 -9.93 -5.73
C PHE A 145 5.38 -10.19 -6.95
N ARG A 146 4.97 -9.67 -8.10
CA ARG A 146 5.60 -9.95 -9.38
C ARG A 146 6.33 -8.71 -9.91
N ARG A 147 7.62 -8.83 -10.16
CA ARG A 147 8.40 -7.86 -10.95
C ARG A 147 8.44 -8.29 -12.41
N SER A 148 7.68 -7.64 -13.28
CA SER A 148 7.59 -7.95 -14.72
C SER A 148 8.06 -6.75 -15.53
N GLU A 149 9.10 -6.93 -16.36
CA GLU A 149 9.66 -5.85 -17.20
C GLU A 149 10.00 -4.59 -16.38
N GLU A 150 9.17 -3.54 -16.55
CA GLU A 150 9.28 -2.23 -15.92
C GLU A 150 8.27 -2.03 -14.79
N CYS A 151 7.55 -3.06 -14.34
CA CYS A 151 6.48 -2.92 -13.35
C CYS A 151 6.63 -3.86 -12.15
N LEU A 152 6.16 -3.39 -10.99
CA LEU A 152 5.84 -4.23 -9.83
C LEU A 152 4.32 -4.40 -9.76
N HIS A 153 3.85 -5.64 -9.72
CA HIS A 153 2.43 -5.98 -9.62
C HIS A 153 2.14 -6.77 -8.36
N LEU A 154 0.94 -6.59 -7.81
CA LEU A 154 0.34 -7.50 -6.84
C LEU A 154 -0.76 -8.29 -7.56
N ILE A 155 -0.52 -9.58 -7.82
CA ILE A 155 -1.39 -10.40 -8.68
C ILE A 155 -1.94 -11.59 -7.90
N PRO A 156 -3.27 -11.72 -7.75
CA PRO A 156 -3.84 -12.92 -7.18
C PRO A 156 -3.77 -14.09 -8.17
N THR A 157 -3.72 -15.32 -7.66
CA THR A 157 -3.96 -16.53 -8.44
C THR A 157 -5.44 -16.70 -8.76
N SER A 158 -5.75 -17.68 -9.62
CA SER A 158 -7.11 -18.24 -9.67
C SER A 158 -7.47 -18.94 -8.35
N GLU A 159 -8.77 -19.09 -8.10
CA GLU A 159 -9.30 -19.82 -6.95
C GLU A 159 -8.92 -21.31 -7.00
N GLY A 160 -8.61 -21.88 -5.83
CA GLY A 160 -8.13 -23.26 -5.67
C GLY A 160 -6.67 -23.47 -6.08
N GLN A 161 -5.93 -22.41 -6.43
CA GLN A 161 -4.55 -22.51 -6.89
C GLN A 161 -3.59 -21.67 -6.03
N GLY A 162 -3.86 -21.54 -4.74
CA GLY A 162 -3.16 -20.56 -3.91
C GLY A 162 -1.66 -20.81 -3.78
N GLU A 163 -1.24 -22.03 -3.49
CA GLU A 163 0.17 -22.38 -3.29
C GLU A 163 0.96 -22.45 -4.60
N ASN A 164 0.46 -23.24 -5.57
CA ASN A 164 1.22 -23.62 -6.77
C ASN A 164 0.64 -23.05 -8.08
N GLY A 165 -0.42 -22.25 -8.01
CA GLY A 165 -1.04 -21.65 -9.20
C GLY A 165 -0.19 -20.60 -9.88
N ASP A 166 -0.36 -20.48 -11.19
CA ASP A 166 0.18 -19.38 -11.97
C ASP A 166 -0.50 -18.04 -11.62
N ILE A 167 0.02 -16.96 -12.22
CA ILE A 167 -0.60 -15.63 -12.09
C ILE A 167 -2.01 -15.64 -12.66
N GLY A 168 -2.96 -15.06 -11.93
CA GLY A 168 -4.33 -14.87 -12.41
C GLY A 168 -4.46 -13.73 -13.43
N PRO A 169 -5.68 -13.51 -13.97
CA PRO A 169 -5.94 -12.47 -14.96
C PRO A 169 -6.03 -11.06 -14.35
N LEU A 170 -6.20 -10.94 -13.02
CA LEU A 170 -6.46 -9.66 -12.36
C LEU A 170 -5.18 -8.83 -12.18
N ARG A 171 -5.33 -7.50 -12.25
CA ARG A 171 -4.28 -6.50 -12.01
C ARG A 171 -4.80 -5.41 -11.06
N PRO A 172 -5.01 -5.74 -9.77
CA PRO A 172 -5.59 -4.80 -8.81
C PRO A 172 -4.66 -3.61 -8.49
N PHE A 173 -3.35 -3.83 -8.49
CA PHE A 173 -2.36 -2.80 -8.18
C PHE A 173 -1.06 -3.02 -8.98
N THR A 174 -0.56 -1.96 -9.60
CA THR A 174 0.67 -1.94 -10.38
C THR A 174 1.44 -0.64 -10.11
N ILE A 175 2.76 -0.73 -9.97
CA ILE A 175 3.67 0.42 -9.99
C ILE A 175 4.57 0.30 -11.20
N ASN A 176 4.58 1.31 -12.07
CA ASN A 176 5.61 1.45 -13.08
C ASN A 176 6.92 1.90 -12.41
N LEU A 177 7.97 1.07 -12.51
CA LEU A 177 9.27 1.28 -11.88
C LEU A 177 10.12 2.35 -12.57
N ARG A 178 9.76 2.76 -13.80
CA ARG A 178 10.42 3.84 -14.52
C ARG A 178 9.83 5.21 -14.15
N THR A 179 8.50 5.30 -14.03
CA THR A 179 7.79 6.57 -13.80
C THR A 179 7.31 6.76 -12.36
N GLY A 180 7.23 5.69 -11.58
CA GLY A 180 6.59 5.68 -10.25
C GLY A 180 5.06 5.70 -10.28
N GLU A 181 4.44 5.71 -11.47
CA GLU A 181 2.99 5.76 -11.62
C GLU A 181 2.34 4.51 -11.03
N ILE A 182 1.27 4.73 -10.24
CA ILE A 182 0.46 3.67 -9.66
C ILE A 182 -0.82 3.54 -10.48
N SER A 183 -1.11 2.32 -10.94
CA SER A 183 -2.35 2.00 -11.65
C SER A 183 -3.17 0.95 -10.88
N MET A 184 -4.46 1.24 -10.69
CA MET A 184 -5.44 0.35 -10.08
C MET A 184 -6.61 0.16 -11.04
N SER A 185 -6.57 -0.87 -11.88
CA SER A 185 -7.58 -1.10 -12.95
C SER A 185 -8.88 -1.76 -12.45
N HIS A 186 -9.10 -1.77 -11.14
CA HIS A 186 -10.27 -2.36 -10.49
C HIS A 186 -10.91 -1.31 -9.56
N LYS A 187 -12.07 -1.63 -9.00
CA LYS A 187 -12.74 -0.72 -8.05
C LYS A 187 -11.83 -0.43 -6.85
N VAL A 188 -11.74 0.84 -6.48
CA VAL A 188 -11.07 1.31 -5.26
C VAL A 188 -12.15 1.75 -4.27
N SER A 189 -12.19 1.15 -3.09
CA SER A 189 -13.05 1.57 -1.98
C SER A 189 -12.21 2.21 -0.90
N VAL A 190 -12.49 3.47 -0.55
CA VAL A 190 -11.72 4.23 0.45
C VAL A 190 -12.63 4.54 1.64
N GLY A 191 -12.31 3.97 2.81
CA GLY A 191 -12.98 4.30 4.09
C GLY A 191 -12.28 5.45 4.80
N GLY A 192 -13.03 6.22 5.62
CA GLY A 192 -12.46 7.32 6.42
C GLY A 192 -12.18 8.62 5.66
N GLY A 193 -12.49 8.68 4.35
CA GLY A 193 -12.30 9.86 3.50
C GLY A 193 -11.05 9.75 2.60
N SER A 194 -10.97 10.61 1.58
CA SER A 194 -9.82 10.71 0.67
C SER A 194 -9.45 12.17 0.46
N GLN A 195 -8.15 12.46 0.43
CA GLN A 195 -7.62 13.75 0.05
C GLN A 195 -6.80 13.60 -1.23
N VAL A 196 -7.08 14.45 -2.21
CA VAL A 196 -6.28 14.58 -3.43
C VAL A 196 -5.46 15.86 -3.30
N ASN A 197 -4.13 15.74 -3.26
CA ASN A 197 -3.23 16.88 -3.26
C ASN A 197 -2.88 17.25 -4.71
N GLY A 198 -3.74 18.04 -5.34
CA GLY A 198 -3.65 18.44 -6.73
C GLY A 198 -5.00 18.40 -7.44
N ALA A 199 -4.96 18.35 -8.77
CA ALA A 199 -6.15 18.37 -9.60
C ALA A 199 -6.72 16.95 -9.78
N LEU A 200 -8.04 16.80 -9.70
CA LEU A 200 -8.74 15.53 -9.95
C LEU A 200 -9.34 15.54 -11.36
N GLY A 201 -9.07 14.51 -12.15
CA GLY A 201 -9.71 14.27 -13.44
C GLY A 201 -10.52 12.99 -13.41
N ILE A 202 -11.78 13.05 -13.86
CA ILE A 202 -12.66 11.88 -13.95
C ILE A 202 -12.77 11.45 -15.41
N GLY A 203 -12.18 10.31 -15.74
CA GLY A 203 -12.12 9.75 -17.09
C GLY A 203 -11.05 10.38 -18.00
N VAL A 204 -10.33 11.39 -17.49
CA VAL A 204 -9.39 12.24 -18.24
C VAL A 204 -8.30 12.79 -17.33
N GLN A 205 -7.18 13.23 -17.89
CA GLN A 205 -6.21 14.04 -17.16
C GLN A 205 -6.75 15.46 -16.99
N ASN A 206 -6.66 16.02 -15.78
CA ASN A 206 -7.10 17.38 -15.52
C ASN A 206 -6.11 18.42 -16.10
N ALA A 207 -6.60 19.28 -17.00
CA ALA A 207 -5.85 20.39 -17.60
C ALA A 207 -6.22 21.77 -17.01
N LEU A 208 -7.29 21.88 -16.22
CA LEU A 208 -7.57 23.11 -15.45
C LEU A 208 -6.50 23.38 -14.38
N GLY A 209 -5.87 22.32 -13.86
CA GLY A 209 -4.80 22.39 -12.86
C GLY A 209 -5.24 22.93 -11.50
N GLY A 210 -4.31 23.05 -10.56
CA GLY A 210 -4.56 23.51 -9.19
C GLY A 210 -5.66 22.71 -8.47
N ASN A 211 -6.42 23.38 -7.60
CA ASN A 211 -7.55 22.78 -6.87
C ASN A 211 -8.79 22.72 -7.77
N SER A 212 -8.87 21.69 -8.61
CA SER A 212 -9.98 21.54 -9.56
C SER A 212 -10.42 20.09 -9.74
N ILE A 213 -11.65 19.94 -10.25
CA ILE A 213 -12.26 18.69 -10.66
C ILE A 213 -12.73 18.88 -12.11
N VAL A 214 -12.28 18.05 -13.04
CA VAL A 214 -12.79 18.01 -14.42
C VAL A 214 -13.51 16.70 -14.72
N LEU A 215 -14.49 16.74 -15.62
CA LEU A 215 -15.43 15.64 -15.87
C LEU A 215 -15.57 15.38 -17.38
N GLY A 216 -15.15 14.21 -17.85
CA GLY A 216 -15.39 13.73 -19.22
C GLY A 216 -14.48 14.34 -20.31
N ASP A 217 -14.09 15.60 -20.17
CA ASP A 217 -13.00 16.25 -20.92
C ASP A 217 -11.97 16.85 -19.94
N ASN A 218 -10.85 17.33 -20.45
CA ASN A 218 -9.75 17.80 -19.60
C ASN A 218 -9.91 19.25 -19.09
N ASP A 219 -10.95 19.98 -19.49
CA ASP A 219 -11.06 21.42 -19.26
C ASP A 219 -12.48 21.96 -18.96
N THR A 220 -13.43 21.07 -18.68
CA THR A 220 -14.77 21.37 -18.15
C THR A 220 -14.92 20.84 -16.73
N GLY A 221 -15.35 21.69 -15.80
CA GLY A 221 -15.54 21.30 -14.40
C GLY A 221 -15.55 22.44 -13.40
N PHE A 222 -15.08 22.18 -12.18
CA PHE A 222 -15.06 23.13 -11.07
C PHE A 222 -13.62 23.45 -10.65
N LYS A 223 -13.32 24.71 -10.36
CA LYS A 223 -12.00 25.15 -9.91
C LYS A 223 -12.12 26.18 -8.80
N GLN A 224 -11.36 25.97 -7.71
CA GLN A 224 -11.19 26.99 -6.69
C GLN A 224 -10.10 27.97 -7.12
N ASN A 225 -10.45 29.25 -7.24
CA ASN A 225 -9.54 30.33 -7.67
C ASN A 225 -9.22 31.33 -6.55
N GLY A 226 -9.59 30.99 -5.32
CA GLY A 226 -9.36 31.78 -4.11
C GLY A 226 -10.19 31.24 -2.95
N ASP A 227 -9.92 31.73 -1.75
CA ASP A 227 -10.77 31.42 -0.59
C ASP A 227 -12.20 31.91 -0.84
N GLY A 228 -13.18 31.02 -0.66
CA GLY A 228 -14.59 31.28 -0.95
C GLY A 228 -14.94 31.52 -2.43
N LEU A 229 -14.03 31.31 -3.40
CA LEU A 229 -14.27 31.49 -4.83
C LEU A 229 -14.25 30.16 -5.58
N LEU A 230 -15.45 29.63 -5.87
CA LEU A 230 -15.63 28.41 -6.66
C LEU A 230 -16.15 28.75 -8.05
N ASP A 231 -15.36 28.46 -9.08
CA ASP A 231 -15.67 28.77 -10.46
C ASP A 231 -16.05 27.51 -11.25
N VAL A 232 -16.96 27.68 -12.20
CA VAL A 232 -17.37 26.65 -13.17
C VAL A 232 -16.75 26.98 -14.51
N TYR A 233 -16.07 25.99 -15.10
CA TYR A 233 -15.46 26.06 -16.41
C TYR A 233 -16.15 25.12 -17.38
N ALA A 234 -16.27 25.54 -18.63
CA ALA A 234 -16.68 24.69 -19.75
C ALA A 234 -15.77 24.97 -20.94
N ASN A 235 -15.06 23.94 -21.42
CA ASN A 235 -14.11 24.03 -22.52
C ASN A 235 -13.12 25.20 -22.32
N SER A 236 -12.46 25.22 -21.16
CA SER A 236 -11.53 26.28 -20.71
C SER A 236 -12.13 27.67 -20.50
N VAL A 237 -13.45 27.85 -20.60
CA VAL A 237 -14.13 29.14 -20.38
C VAL A 237 -14.76 29.21 -19.00
N HIS A 238 -14.42 30.24 -18.21
CA HIS A 238 -15.08 30.52 -16.93
C HIS A 238 -16.50 31.05 -17.16
N VAL A 239 -17.52 30.24 -16.88
CA VAL A 239 -18.93 30.54 -17.18
C VAL A 239 -19.72 31.06 -15.97
N LEU A 240 -19.37 30.62 -14.76
CA LEU A 240 -20.09 30.96 -13.54
C LEU A 240 -19.16 30.97 -12.32
N ARG A 241 -19.39 31.88 -11.38
CA ARG A 241 -18.68 31.97 -10.09
C ARG A 241 -19.66 31.92 -8.92
N PHE A 242 -19.38 31.08 -7.94
CA PHE A 242 -19.98 31.10 -6.62
C PHE A 242 -19.04 31.80 -5.64
N GLN A 243 -19.58 32.75 -4.90
CA GLN A 243 -18.88 33.47 -3.84
C GLN A 243 -19.81 33.66 -2.64
N SER A 244 -19.26 33.99 -1.47
CA SER A 244 -19.98 34.00 -0.19
C SER A 244 -21.28 34.82 -0.20
N GLY A 245 -21.33 35.92 -0.95
CA GLY A 245 -22.49 36.82 -0.99
C GLY A 245 -23.30 36.80 -2.29
N SER A 246 -22.88 36.09 -3.33
CA SER A 246 -23.58 36.11 -4.62
C SER A 246 -23.15 34.99 -5.57
N ILE A 247 -23.92 34.81 -6.64
CA ILE A 247 -23.56 34.01 -7.80
C ILE A 247 -23.40 34.98 -8.98
N GLN A 248 -22.25 34.96 -9.64
CA GLN A 248 -21.97 35.76 -10.82
C GLN A 248 -21.98 34.84 -12.05
N SER A 249 -22.82 35.17 -13.04
CA SER A 249 -22.72 34.56 -14.36
C SER A 249 -21.89 35.43 -15.29
N ASN A 250 -20.92 34.83 -15.99
CA ASN A 250 -20.11 35.51 -17.01
C ASN A 250 -20.67 35.31 -18.42
N LYS A 251 -21.78 34.57 -18.54
CA LYS A 251 -22.50 34.27 -19.77
C LYS A 251 -23.98 34.59 -19.59
N ALA A 252 -24.74 34.58 -20.68
CA ALA A 252 -26.18 34.72 -20.58
C ALA A 252 -26.77 33.51 -19.84
N VAL A 253 -27.72 33.77 -18.93
CA VAL A 253 -28.48 32.72 -18.26
C VAL A 253 -29.77 32.50 -19.03
N ASN A 254 -29.93 31.33 -19.65
CA ASN A 254 -31.17 30.94 -20.29
C ASN A 254 -32.08 30.24 -19.27
N VAL A 255 -33.29 30.76 -19.08
CA VAL A 255 -34.27 30.23 -18.10
C VAL A 255 -35.53 29.83 -18.87
N THR A 256 -35.87 28.53 -18.82
CA THR A 256 -37.07 28.01 -19.51
C THR A 256 -38.37 28.33 -18.77
N GLY A 257 -38.27 28.65 -17.48
CA GLY A 257 -39.39 29.05 -16.63
C GLY A 257 -39.37 30.54 -16.26
N ARG A 258 -39.99 30.87 -15.13
CA ARG A 258 -40.05 32.23 -14.61
C ARG A 258 -38.87 32.52 -13.66
N VAL A 259 -38.26 33.69 -13.79
CA VAL A 259 -37.38 34.26 -12.76
C VAL A 259 -38.22 35.12 -11.82
N THR A 260 -38.11 34.92 -10.51
CA THR A 260 -38.85 35.71 -9.49
C THR A 260 -37.86 36.25 -8.47
N PRO A 261 -37.30 37.46 -8.69
CA PRO A 261 -36.47 38.15 -7.72
C PRO A 261 -37.23 38.44 -6.41
N SER A 262 -36.50 38.48 -5.29
CA SER A 262 -37.01 38.99 -4.01
C SER A 262 -37.19 40.51 -4.02
N ASP A 263 -36.44 41.19 -4.89
CA ASP A 263 -36.51 42.62 -5.12
C ASP A 263 -36.47 42.88 -6.63
N TYR A 264 -37.49 43.57 -7.14
CA TYR A 264 -37.60 43.98 -8.54
C TYR A 264 -37.11 45.42 -8.76
N GLY A 265 -36.55 46.10 -7.75
CA GLY A 265 -36.18 47.52 -7.82
C GLY A 265 -35.32 47.88 -9.04
N ASN A 266 -34.42 46.99 -9.47
CA ASN A 266 -33.60 47.19 -10.68
C ASN A 266 -34.35 46.95 -12.01
N PHE A 267 -35.49 46.25 -11.99
CA PHE A 267 -36.42 46.14 -13.12
C PHE A 267 -37.40 47.32 -13.11
N ASP A 268 -37.99 47.63 -11.95
CA ASP A 268 -38.95 48.71 -11.76
C ASP A 268 -38.35 50.09 -12.03
N ALA A 269 -37.06 50.30 -11.74
CA ALA A 269 -36.36 51.53 -12.11
C ALA A 269 -36.24 51.72 -13.63
N ARG A 270 -36.31 50.62 -14.40
CA ARG A 270 -36.22 50.63 -15.87
C ARG A 270 -37.59 50.54 -16.56
N TYR A 271 -38.61 50.04 -15.88
CA TYR A 271 -39.96 49.84 -16.42
C TYR A 271 -41.03 50.40 -15.48
N GLN A 272 -41.96 51.23 -15.99
CA GLN A 272 -43.06 51.76 -15.18
C GLN A 272 -43.89 50.61 -14.58
N GLN A 273 -44.01 50.58 -13.25
CA GLN A 273 -44.85 49.61 -12.55
C GLN A 273 -46.29 49.67 -13.06
N ARG A 274 -47.03 48.56 -12.97
CA ARG A 274 -48.50 48.56 -13.17
C ARG A 274 -49.21 49.60 -12.31
N ASN A 275 -48.62 50.02 -11.20
CA ASN A 275 -49.20 51.03 -10.30
C ASN A 275 -48.80 52.47 -10.67
N GLY A 276 -47.74 52.66 -11.48
CA GLY A 276 -47.28 53.97 -11.95
C GLY A 276 -47.70 54.32 -13.38
N GLY A 277 -48.01 53.30 -14.21
CA GLY A 277 -48.54 53.48 -15.57
C GLY A 277 -50.06 53.63 -15.61
N VAL A 278 -50.59 53.91 -16.82
CA VAL A 278 -52.04 53.85 -17.07
C VAL A 278 -52.51 52.40 -16.99
N GLN A 279 -53.33 52.10 -15.99
CA GLN A 279 -53.88 50.77 -15.71
C GLN A 279 -55.06 50.43 -16.63
N ASP A 280 -55.86 51.44 -16.97
CA ASP A 280 -57.07 51.31 -17.80
C ASP A 280 -57.47 52.68 -18.37
N VAL A 281 -58.30 52.70 -19.41
CA VAL A 281 -58.82 53.90 -20.07
C VAL A 281 -60.32 53.72 -20.34
N ARG A 282 -61.14 54.73 -20.00
CA ARG A 282 -62.59 54.68 -20.23
C ARG A 282 -63.17 56.04 -20.62
N TYR A 283 -64.37 56.03 -21.19
CA TYR A 283 -65.22 57.22 -21.21
C TYR A 283 -65.98 57.36 -19.89
N GLY A 284 -65.95 58.55 -19.29
CA GLY A 284 -66.71 58.88 -18.10
C GLY A 284 -68.21 59.06 -18.39
N TYR A 285 -68.90 59.79 -17.50
CA TYR A 285 -70.32 60.08 -17.67
C TYR A 285 -70.59 60.96 -18.90
N GLU A 286 -71.73 60.74 -19.54
CA GLU A 286 -72.16 61.49 -20.74
C GLU A 286 -72.82 62.82 -20.39
N MET A 287 -72.31 63.88 -20.98
CA MET A 287 -72.80 65.25 -20.82
C MET A 287 -73.48 65.69 -22.12
N TYR A 288 -74.40 66.64 -22.02
CA TYR A 288 -75.14 67.18 -23.15
C TYR A 288 -75.02 68.71 -23.19
N TYR A 289 -74.68 69.26 -24.36
CA TYR A 289 -74.65 70.70 -24.59
C TYR A 289 -75.71 71.09 -25.63
N PRO A 290 -76.79 71.78 -25.24
CA PRO A 290 -77.78 72.31 -26.17
C PRO A 290 -77.41 73.71 -26.70
N PRO A 291 -77.83 74.08 -27.93
CA PRO A 291 -77.90 75.48 -28.31
C PRO A 291 -79.07 76.14 -27.58
N GLY A 292 -78.85 77.33 -27.02
CA GLY A 292 -79.88 78.05 -26.25
C GLY A 292 -81.15 78.42 -27.05
N SER A 293 -81.13 78.31 -28.38
CA SER A 293 -82.27 78.47 -29.28
C SER A 293 -82.03 77.73 -30.61
N ASN A 294 -83.09 77.36 -31.33
CA ASN A 294 -83.03 76.77 -32.66
C ASN A 294 -82.93 77.80 -33.81
N THR A 295 -82.86 79.08 -33.49
CA THR A 295 -82.72 80.18 -34.45
C THR A 295 -81.35 80.86 -34.40
N VAL A 296 -80.42 80.36 -33.59
CA VAL A 296 -79.08 80.94 -33.42
C VAL A 296 -78.00 79.98 -33.92
N SER A 297 -77.00 80.53 -34.61
CA SER A 297 -75.76 79.80 -34.88
C SER A 297 -75.03 79.54 -33.58
N TRP A 298 -74.51 78.32 -33.41
CA TRP A 298 -73.74 77.95 -32.23
C TRP A 298 -72.50 77.16 -32.63
N THR A 299 -71.45 77.31 -31.81
CA THR A 299 -70.20 76.56 -31.95
C THR A 299 -69.92 75.92 -30.61
N PHE A 300 -69.79 74.59 -30.60
CA PHE A 300 -69.30 73.87 -29.43
C PHE A 300 -67.89 73.32 -29.70
N ARG A 301 -67.02 73.45 -28.69
CA ARG A 301 -65.74 72.76 -28.63
C ARG A 301 -65.73 71.94 -27.36
N SER A 302 -65.47 70.64 -27.47
CA SER A 302 -65.38 69.76 -26.30
C SER A 302 -64.38 70.34 -25.29
N PRO A 303 -64.70 70.36 -23.99
CA PRO A 303 -63.76 70.75 -22.95
C PRO A 303 -62.50 69.87 -22.99
N SER A 304 -61.39 70.35 -22.41
CA SER A 304 -60.13 69.59 -22.33
C SER A 304 -60.37 68.16 -21.81
N GLY A 305 -59.82 67.18 -22.49
CA GLY A 305 -59.99 65.76 -22.16
C GLY A 305 -61.30 65.12 -22.60
N HIS A 306 -62.21 65.85 -23.25
CA HIS A 306 -63.51 65.31 -23.66
C HIS A 306 -63.58 65.04 -25.16
N GLY A 307 -64.24 63.93 -25.53
CA GLY A 307 -64.61 63.61 -26.90
C GLY A 307 -66.12 63.74 -27.10
N LEU A 308 -66.55 64.06 -28.34
CA LEU A 308 -67.96 63.95 -28.72
C LEU A 308 -68.37 62.47 -28.71
N SER A 309 -69.52 62.17 -28.11
CA SER A 309 -70.10 60.83 -28.03
C SER A 309 -71.43 60.71 -28.76
N GLY A 310 -72.02 61.82 -29.21
CA GLY A 310 -73.23 61.81 -30.02
C GLY A 310 -73.69 63.20 -30.43
N ILE A 311 -74.72 63.25 -31.28
CA ILE A 311 -75.35 64.47 -31.76
C ILE A 311 -76.87 64.28 -31.65
N SER A 312 -77.58 65.25 -31.07
CA SER A 312 -79.04 65.27 -31.02
C SER A 312 -79.57 66.07 -32.20
N ILE A 313 -80.52 65.49 -32.94
CA ILE A 313 -81.07 66.05 -34.18
C ILE A 313 -82.60 66.09 -34.05
N SER A 314 -83.23 67.14 -34.58
CA SER A 314 -84.69 67.15 -34.82
C SER A 314 -85.04 67.66 -36.20
N ASP A 315 -86.12 67.10 -36.73
CA ASP A 315 -86.80 67.57 -37.94
C ASP A 315 -87.46 68.93 -37.65
N THR A 316 -87.29 69.88 -38.57
CA THR A 316 -87.85 71.23 -38.47
C THR A 316 -89.05 71.46 -39.39
N GLY A 317 -89.49 70.45 -40.13
CA GLY A 317 -90.65 70.49 -41.02
C GLY A 317 -90.31 70.50 -42.51
N ARG A 318 -91.33 70.73 -43.36
CA ARG A 318 -91.23 70.51 -44.81
C ARG A 318 -90.38 71.60 -45.49
N ASN A 319 -89.35 71.17 -46.22
CA ASN A 319 -88.41 71.98 -47.02
C ASN A 319 -87.36 72.80 -46.21
N SER A 320 -86.98 72.35 -45.01
CA SER A 320 -85.86 72.88 -44.24
C SER A 320 -84.83 71.80 -43.90
N ALA A 321 -83.63 72.21 -43.48
CA ALA A 321 -82.61 71.29 -42.97
C ALA A 321 -82.91 70.89 -41.51
N ASP A 322 -82.51 69.69 -41.11
CA ASP A 322 -82.62 69.24 -39.72
C ASP A 322 -81.82 70.15 -38.78
N ASN A 323 -82.37 70.40 -37.59
CA ASN A 323 -81.68 71.18 -36.58
C ASN A 323 -80.83 70.28 -35.68
N VAL A 324 -79.60 70.72 -35.39
CA VAL A 324 -78.77 70.09 -34.36
C VAL A 324 -79.17 70.66 -33.01
N ASN A 325 -79.88 69.86 -32.22
CA ASN A 325 -80.41 70.21 -30.91
C ASN A 325 -79.36 70.22 -29.80
N GLY A 326 -78.18 69.70 -30.07
CA GLY A 326 -77.07 69.66 -29.14
C GLY A 326 -76.11 68.52 -29.42
N VAL A 327 -75.05 68.46 -28.64
CA VAL A 327 -74.02 67.41 -28.73
C VAL A 327 -73.84 66.72 -27.39
N TYR A 328 -73.63 65.41 -27.45
CA TYR A 328 -73.21 64.61 -26.31
C TYR A 328 -71.69 64.52 -26.28
N TYR A 329 -71.09 64.62 -25.10
CA TYR A 329 -69.64 64.54 -24.92
C TYR A 329 -69.27 63.87 -23.60
N ARG A 330 -68.11 63.21 -23.57
CA ARG A 330 -67.64 62.41 -22.41
C ARG A 330 -66.18 62.71 -22.12
N PRO A 331 -65.76 62.81 -20.85
CA PRO A 331 -64.34 62.86 -20.51
C PRO A 331 -63.71 61.52 -20.83
N LEU A 332 -62.59 61.51 -21.53
CA LEU A 332 -61.68 60.39 -21.53
C LEU A 332 -60.97 60.36 -20.18
N GLN A 333 -61.03 59.22 -19.50
CA GLN A 333 -60.42 59.02 -18.19
C GLN A 333 -59.36 57.93 -18.27
N LYS A 334 -58.29 58.08 -17.49
CA LYS A 334 -57.24 57.09 -17.30
C LYS A 334 -57.16 56.68 -15.84
N LEU A 335 -57.02 55.39 -15.57
CA LEU A 335 -56.81 54.83 -14.24
C LEU A 335 -55.31 54.83 -13.95
N ILE A 336 -54.90 55.51 -12.88
CA ILE A 336 -53.51 55.48 -12.39
C ILE A 336 -53.58 55.24 -10.88
N ASN A 337 -52.86 54.23 -10.39
CA ASN A 337 -52.81 53.86 -8.98
C ASN A 337 -54.20 53.74 -8.31
N GLY A 338 -55.15 53.09 -8.98
CA GLY A 338 -56.52 52.91 -8.47
C GLY A 338 -57.41 54.16 -8.51
N THR A 339 -56.92 55.31 -8.97
CA THR A 339 -57.68 56.56 -9.09
C THR A 339 -57.93 56.92 -10.56
N TRP A 340 -59.17 57.30 -10.90
CA TRP A 340 -59.54 57.76 -12.24
C TRP A 340 -59.26 59.26 -12.39
N TYR A 341 -58.46 59.61 -13.40
CA TYR A 341 -58.14 60.99 -13.77
C TYR A 341 -58.73 61.33 -15.14
N ASN A 342 -59.27 62.54 -15.30
CA ASN A 342 -59.60 63.05 -16.63
C ASN A 342 -58.30 63.32 -17.41
N VAL A 343 -58.29 62.94 -18.68
CA VAL A 343 -57.19 63.26 -19.60
C VAL A 343 -57.19 64.77 -19.88
N ALA A 344 -56.05 65.34 -20.26
CA ALA A 344 -55.96 66.71 -20.73
C ALA A 344 -55.76 66.72 -22.25
N SER A 345 -56.36 67.69 -22.93
CA SER A 345 -56.07 68.04 -24.32
C SER A 345 -55.02 69.17 -24.37
N ILE A 346 -54.06 69.06 -25.30
CA ILE A 346 -53.01 70.07 -25.55
C ILE A 346 -53.40 71.01 -26.69
#